data_AF-A0A067DFV0-F1
#
_entry.id   AF-A0A067DFV0-F1
#
_cell.length_a   1.000
_cell.length_b   1.000
_cell.length_c   1.000
_cell.angle_alpha   90.00
_cell.angle_beta   90.00
_cell.angle_gamma   90.00
#
_symmetry.space_group_name_H-M   'P 1'
#
loop_
_entity.id
_entity.type
_entity.pdbx_description
1 polymer ?
#
loop_
_entity_poly.entity_id
_entity_poly.type
_entity_poly.pdbx_seq_one_letter_code
_entity_poly.pdbx_strand_id
1 'polypeptide(L)'
;FRGEDICDNFLSHLVVALHRKNIETFVDEELTRGDEISPAFLKAIEESKISVKIFSKNYASSKWCLDELVKILKCHKKNGQVVIPVFYNVDPSDVRNQKRSFKDAFVKHDKQFNK
;
A
#
# COMPACT_ATOMS: atom_id res chain seq x y z
N PHE A 1 -2.49 -1.20 -0.36
CA PHE A 1 -3.14 -1.29 0.98
C PHE A 1 -3.18 -2.76 1.36
N ARG A 2 -3.54 -3.15 2.58
CA ARG A 2 -3.69 -4.58 2.92
C ARG A 2 -5.13 -5.04 2.77
N GLY A 3 -5.42 -5.88 1.78
CA GLY A 3 -6.79 -6.29 1.46
C GLY A 3 -7.50 -6.96 2.64
N GLU A 4 -6.79 -7.87 3.33
CA GLU A 4 -7.25 -8.57 4.54
C GLU A 4 -7.77 -7.63 5.64
N ASP A 5 -7.25 -6.40 5.73
CA ASP A 5 -7.62 -5.46 6.79
C ASP A 5 -8.76 -4.51 6.40
N ILE A 6 -8.95 -4.22 5.10
CA ILE A 6 -9.77 -3.06 4.68
C ILE A 6 -10.74 -3.29 3.50
N CYS A 7 -10.68 -4.43 2.80
CA CYS A 7 -11.50 -4.67 1.60
C CYS A 7 -13.01 -4.55 1.85
N ASP A 8 -13.50 -5.12 2.96
CA ASP A 8 -14.94 -5.26 3.20
C ASP A 8 -15.63 -4.00 3.76
N ASN A 9 -14.89 -2.91 3.98
CA ASN A 9 -15.47 -1.72 4.64
C ASN A 9 -14.90 -0.40 4.13
N PHE A 10 -13.73 0.03 4.65
CA PHE A 10 -13.19 1.36 4.38
C PHE A 10 -12.86 1.59 2.90
N LEU A 11 -12.25 0.59 2.24
CA LEU A 11 -11.80 0.74 0.85
C LEU A 11 -12.99 0.89 -0.11
N SER A 12 -14.04 0.10 0.05
CA SER A 12 -15.22 0.15 -0.83
C SER A 12 -15.89 1.53 -0.76
N HIS A 13 -16.03 2.09 0.44
CA HIS A 13 -16.57 3.44 0.64
C HIS A 13 -15.67 4.52 0.01
N LEU A 14 -14.35 4.41 0.17
CA LEU A 14 -13.39 5.36 -0.41
C LEU A 14 -13.47 5.35 -1.94
N VAL A 15 -13.46 4.16 -2.56
CA VAL A 15 -13.55 4.01 -4.03
C VAL A 15 -14.85 4.60 -4.56
N VAL A 16 -15.97 4.29 -3.92
CA VAL A 16 -17.28 4.86 -4.29
C VAL A 16 -17.28 6.39 -4.16
N ALA A 17 -16.66 6.95 -3.11
CA ALA A 17 -16.60 8.39 -2.91
C ALA A 17 -15.75 9.10 -3.97
N LEU A 18 -14.60 8.52 -4.35
CA LEU A 18 -13.72 9.04 -5.40
C LEU A 18 -14.41 8.97 -6.77
N HIS A 19 -15.07 7.85 -7.07
CA HIS A 19 -15.85 7.68 -8.29
C HIS A 19 -16.99 8.70 -8.39
N ARG A 20 -17.72 8.96 -7.30
CA ARG A 20 -18.77 10.01 -7.23
C ARG A 20 -18.23 11.41 -7.50
N LYS A 21 -16.93 11.63 -7.36
CA LYS A 21 -16.25 12.89 -7.67
C LYS A 21 -15.56 12.89 -9.04
N ASN A 22 -15.83 11.87 -9.87
CA ASN A 22 -15.20 11.67 -11.18
C ASN A 22 -13.66 11.61 -11.10
N ILE A 23 -13.13 11.07 -10.01
CA ILE A 23 -11.71 10.79 -9.86
C ILE A 23 -11.48 9.37 -10.34
N GLU A 24 -10.72 9.21 -11.42
CA GLU A 24 -10.28 7.91 -11.91
C GLU A 24 -9.33 7.28 -10.89
N THR A 25 -9.65 6.05 -10.46
CA THR A 25 -8.90 5.34 -9.41
C THR A 25 -8.52 3.95 -9.86
N PHE A 26 -7.24 3.64 -9.75
CA PHE A 26 -6.73 2.28 -9.84
C PHE A 26 -6.69 1.66 -8.44
N VAL A 27 -7.30 0.50 -8.25
CA VAL A 27 -7.33 -0.24 -6.98
C VAL A 27 -6.53 -1.53 -7.13
N ASP A 28 -5.53 -1.72 -6.27
CA ASP A 28 -4.76 -2.97 -6.24
C ASP A 28 -5.54 -4.07 -5.53
N GLU A 29 -6.29 -4.87 -6.28
CA GLU A 29 -6.97 -6.04 -5.75
C GLU A 29 -5.93 -7.15 -5.48
N GLU A 30 -5.23 -7.07 -4.34
CA GLU A 30 -4.25 -8.07 -3.83
C GLU A 30 -4.73 -9.53 -3.99
N LEU A 31 -6.05 -9.74 -4.08
CA LEU A 31 -6.73 -11.03 -4.15
C LEU A 31 -6.49 -11.84 -5.44
N THR A 32 -6.01 -11.23 -6.53
CA THR A 32 -5.99 -11.89 -7.86
C THR A 32 -4.62 -12.25 -8.41
N ARG A 33 -3.50 -11.95 -7.73
CA ARG A 33 -2.16 -12.10 -8.31
C ARG A 33 -1.21 -12.92 -7.45
N GLY A 34 -0.43 -13.77 -8.12
CA GLY A 34 0.71 -14.47 -7.52
C GLY A 34 1.88 -13.54 -7.20
N ASP A 35 3.08 -14.09 -7.02
CA ASP A 35 4.23 -13.39 -6.41
C ASP A 35 4.87 -12.26 -7.25
N GLU A 36 4.45 -12.05 -8.51
CA GLU A 36 5.08 -11.09 -9.43
C GLU A 36 4.25 -9.84 -9.71
N ILE A 37 4.89 -8.67 -9.58
CA ILE A 37 4.29 -7.37 -9.91
C ILE A 37 4.05 -7.27 -11.40
N SER A 38 2.78 -7.25 -11.81
CA SER A 38 2.44 -7.18 -13.23
C SER A 38 2.94 -5.87 -13.87
N PRO A 39 3.39 -5.88 -15.13
CA PRO A 39 3.78 -4.66 -15.84
C PRO A 39 2.68 -3.58 -15.87
N ALA A 40 1.41 -4.00 -15.98
CA ALA A 40 0.26 -3.11 -15.96
C ALA A 40 0.13 -2.35 -14.62
N PHE A 41 0.44 -3.02 -13.51
CA PHE A 41 0.44 -2.40 -12.19
C PHE A 41 1.54 -1.35 -12.03
N LEU A 42 2.77 -1.69 -12.45
CA LEU A 42 3.89 -0.75 -12.42
C LEU A 42 3.59 0.51 -13.23
N LYS A 43 3.00 0.31 -14.42
CA LYS A 43 2.59 1.39 -15.29
C LYS A 43 1.53 2.28 -14.64
N ALA A 44 0.50 1.68 -14.01
CA ALA A 44 -0.53 2.43 -13.29
C ALA A 44 0.06 3.30 -12.18
N ILE A 45 1.03 2.79 -11.41
CA ILE A 45 1.74 3.57 -10.38
C ILE A 45 2.50 4.75 -10.99
N GLU A 46 3.23 4.52 -12.07
CA GLU A 46 4.06 5.53 -12.73
C GLU A 46 3.23 6.66 -13.38
N GLU A 47 2.08 6.31 -13.96
CA GLU A 47 1.16 7.24 -14.63
C GLU A 47 0.23 7.98 -13.64
N SER A 48 0.08 7.47 -12.42
CA SER A 48 -0.78 8.07 -11.39
C SER A 48 -0.20 9.38 -10.85
N LYS A 49 -1.02 10.44 -10.82
CA LYS A 49 -0.64 11.74 -10.22
C LYS A 49 -0.64 11.73 -8.69
N ILE A 50 -1.51 10.92 -8.10
CA ILE A 50 -1.73 10.81 -6.65
C ILE A 50 -1.72 9.33 -6.28
N SER A 51 -1.01 8.99 -5.21
CA SER A 51 -1.02 7.68 -4.59
C SER A 51 -1.54 7.79 -3.16
N VAL A 52 -2.64 7.10 -2.84
CA VAL A 52 -3.18 7.01 -1.47
C VAL A 52 -2.68 5.72 -0.83
N LYS A 53 -1.92 5.83 0.26
CA LYS A 53 -1.36 4.68 0.98
C LYS A 53 -2.04 4.49 2.31
N ILE A 54 -2.86 3.45 2.39
CA ILE A 54 -3.60 3.07 3.60
C ILE A 54 -2.76 2.07 4.39
N PHE A 55 -2.15 2.54 5.47
CA PHE A 55 -1.44 1.72 6.46
C PHE A 55 -2.45 1.16 7.46
N SER A 56 -2.41 -0.14 7.66
CA SER A 56 -3.26 -0.89 8.58
C SER A 56 -2.40 -1.87 9.40
N LYS A 57 -3.03 -2.56 10.37
CA LYS A 57 -2.32 -3.39 11.36
C LYS A 57 -1.40 -4.43 10.71
N ASN A 58 -1.86 -5.10 9.64
CA ASN A 58 -1.12 -6.16 8.97
C ASN A 58 -0.45 -5.69 7.67
N TYR A 59 -0.35 -4.38 7.42
CA TYR A 59 0.24 -3.85 6.19
C TYR A 59 1.64 -4.41 5.91
N ALA A 60 2.52 -4.36 6.91
CA ALA A 60 3.91 -4.76 6.75
C ALA A 60 4.11 -6.28 6.66
N SER A 61 3.09 -7.11 6.93
CA SER A 61 3.24 -8.57 6.78
C SER A 61 3.26 -9.01 5.31
N SER A 62 2.67 -8.21 4.42
CA SER A 62 2.67 -8.44 2.97
C SER A 62 3.94 -7.84 2.35
N LYS A 63 4.82 -8.70 1.83
CA LYS A 63 5.99 -8.27 1.06
C LYS A 63 5.55 -7.39 -0.12
N TRP A 64 4.46 -7.78 -0.77
CA TRP A 64 3.86 -7.04 -1.87
C TRP A 64 3.50 -5.59 -1.48
N CYS A 65 2.82 -5.40 -0.36
CA CYS A 65 2.52 -4.06 0.18
C CYS A 65 3.77 -3.19 0.38
N LEU A 66 4.90 -3.81 0.77
CA LEU A 66 6.18 -3.11 0.97
C LEU A 66 6.85 -2.78 -0.37
N ASP A 67 6.87 -3.71 -1.31
CA ASP A 67 7.45 -3.50 -2.65
C ASP A 67 6.66 -2.42 -3.43
N GLU A 68 5.34 -2.44 -3.31
CA GLU A 68 4.44 -1.40 -3.83
C GLU A 68 4.81 -0.02 -3.25
N LEU A 69 4.99 0.07 -1.92
CA LEU A 69 5.35 1.31 -1.25
C LEU A 69 6.70 1.84 -1.75
N VAL A 70 7.70 0.97 -1.90
CA VAL A 70 9.02 1.34 -2.45
C VAL A 70 8.89 1.91 -3.86
N LYS A 71 8.08 1.27 -4.72
CA LYS A 71 7.86 1.76 -6.09
C LYS A 71 7.21 3.14 -6.11
N ILE A 72 6.20 3.36 -5.28
CA ILE A 72 5.52 4.66 -5.18
C ILE A 72 6.45 5.75 -4.65
N LEU A 73 7.27 5.45 -3.65
CA LEU A 73 8.26 6.41 -3.16
C LEU A 73 9.32 6.76 -4.22
N LYS A 74 9.68 5.81 -5.11
CA LYS A 74 10.53 6.10 -6.28
C LYS A 74 9.83 7.04 -7.26
N CYS A 75 8.55 6.81 -7.55
CA CYS A 75 7.77 7.66 -8.46
C CYS A 75 7.50 9.06 -7.88
N HIS A 76 7.24 9.16 -6.57
CA HIS A 76 7.17 10.43 -5.84
C HIS A 76 8.44 11.27 -6.05
N LYS A 77 9.61 10.67 -5.85
CA LYS A 77 10.90 11.35 -6.00
C LYS A 77 11.23 11.72 -7.46
N LYS A 78 10.89 10.85 -8.41
CA LYS A 78 11.28 11.02 -9.83
C LYS A 78 10.29 11.86 -10.63
N ASN A 79 9.00 11.67 -10.40
CA ASN A 79 7.91 12.19 -11.23
C ASN A 79 7.09 13.27 -10.51
N GLY A 80 7.38 13.57 -9.23
CA GLY A 80 6.62 14.55 -8.45
C GLY A 80 5.22 14.07 -8.05
N GLN A 81 4.94 12.76 -8.13
CA GLN A 81 3.67 12.16 -7.72
C GLN A 81 3.35 12.51 -6.25
N VAL A 82 2.12 12.91 -5.94
CA VAL A 82 1.71 13.20 -4.55
C VAL A 82 1.42 11.90 -3.81
N VAL A 83 1.95 11.73 -2.61
CA VAL A 83 1.68 10.56 -1.76
C VAL A 83 0.90 10.99 -0.53
N ILE A 84 -0.29 10.42 -0.34
CA ILE A 84 -1.17 10.71 0.79
C ILE A 84 -1.21 9.47 1.70
N PRO A 85 -0.58 9.51 2.88
CA PRO A 85 -0.67 8.42 3.85
C PRO A 85 -1.99 8.52 4.63
N VAL A 86 -2.68 7.38 4.76
CA VAL A 86 -3.87 7.18 5.59
C VAL A 86 -3.53 6.12 6.63
N PHE A 87 -3.77 6.42 7.90
CA PHE A 87 -3.48 5.52 9.01
C PHE A 87 -4.78 4.93 9.55
N TYR A 88 -5.08 3.70 9.14
CA TYR A 88 -6.31 2.99 9.49
C TYR A 88 -6.08 2.12 10.73
N ASN A 89 -6.63 2.57 11.88
CA ASN A 89 -6.52 1.89 13.18
C ASN A 89 -5.08 1.55 13.60
N VAL A 90 -4.12 2.40 13.20
CA VAL A 90 -2.71 2.30 13.57
C VAL A 90 -2.17 3.67 13.95
N ASP A 91 -1.20 3.70 14.87
CA ASP A 91 -0.51 4.93 15.22
C ASP A 91 0.52 5.28 14.13
N PRO A 92 0.55 6.51 13.59
CA PRO A 92 1.57 6.92 12.62
C PRO A 92 3.01 6.71 13.11
N SER A 93 3.25 6.82 14.41
CA SER A 93 4.56 6.59 15.04
C SER A 93 4.96 5.10 15.03
N ASP A 94 3.99 4.18 15.06
CA ASP A 94 4.28 2.75 14.92
C ASP A 94 4.69 2.41 13.49
N VAL A 95 4.07 3.05 12.48
CA VAL A 95 4.49 2.93 11.08
C VAL A 95 5.88 3.54 10.87
N ARG A 96 6.06 4.79 11.32
CA ARG A 96 7.30 5.56 11.13
C ARG A 96 8.52 4.93 11.80
N ASN A 97 8.34 4.34 12.97
CA ASN A 97 9.44 3.76 13.77
C ASN A 97 9.41 2.23 13.79
N GLN A 98 8.60 1.60 12.92
CA GLN A 98 8.47 0.15 12.78
C GLN A 98 8.26 -0.56 14.14
N LYS A 99 7.25 -0.11 14.90
CA LYS A 99 6.90 -0.67 16.22
C LYS A 99 5.68 -1.60 16.13
N ARG A 100 5.41 -2.33 17.22
CA ARG A 100 4.27 -3.26 17.36
C ARG A 100 4.18 -4.25 16.18
N SER A 101 3.02 -4.35 15.51
CA SER A 101 2.81 -5.29 14.41
C SER A 101 3.78 -5.08 13.24
N PHE A 102 4.23 -3.85 13.00
CA PHE A 102 5.25 -3.56 11.99
C PHE A 102 6.58 -4.20 12.39
N LYS A 103 7.00 -4.05 13.65
CA LYS A 103 8.23 -4.68 14.16
C LYS A 103 8.23 -6.18 13.93
N ASP A 104 7.13 -6.84 14.31
CA ASP A 104 7.00 -8.29 14.20
C ASP A 104 7.06 -8.75 12.74
N ALA A 105 6.45 -7.98 11.83
CA ALA A 105 6.49 -8.25 10.40
C ALA A 105 7.92 -8.11 9.83
N PHE A 106 8.64 -7.03 10.17
CA PHE A 106 10.02 -6.84 9.72
C PHE A 106 10.96 -7.95 10.23
N VAL A 107 10.82 -8.37 11.50
CA VAL A 107 11.61 -9.50 12.05
C VAL A 107 11.32 -10.80 11.30
N LYS A 108 10.07 -11.03 10.88
CA LYS A 108 9.71 -12.22 10.08
C LYS A 108 10.34 -12.17 8.68
N HIS A 109 10.27 -11.03 8.01
CA HIS A 109 10.91 -10.83 6.70
C HIS A 109 12.42 -11.03 6.78
N ASP A 110 13.08 -10.47 7.79
CA ASP A 110 14.53 -10.59 7.98
C ASP A 110 14.98 -12.07 8.05
N LYS A 111 14.23 -12.90 8.80
CA LYS A 111 14.49 -14.35 8.89
C LYS A 111 14.28 -15.11 7.58
N GLN A 112 13.43 -14.59 6.68
CA GLN A 112 13.14 -15.22 5.39
C GLN A 112 14.18 -14.83 4.33
N PHE A 113 14.67 -13.58 4.36
CA PHE A 113 15.57 -13.05 3.33
C PHE A 113 17.06 -13.12 3.69
N ASN A 114 17.43 -13.23 4.96
CA ASN A 114 18.83 -13.37 5.40
C ASN A 114 19.25 -14.83 5.62
N LYS A 115 18.75 -15.75 4.78
CA LYS A 115 19.25 -17.13 4.72
C LYS A 115 20.40 -17.27 3.74
#